data_AF-A0A5K0YFS9-F1
#
_entry.id   AF-A0A5K0YFS9-F1
#
_cell.length_a   1.000
_cell.length_b   1.000
_cell.length_c   1.000
_cell.angle_alpha   90.00
_cell.angle_beta   90.00
_cell.angle_gamma   90.00
#
_symmetry.space_group_name_H-M   'P 1'
#
loop_
_entity.id
_entity.type
_entity.pdbx_description
1 polymer ?
#
loop_
_entity_poly.entity_id
_entity_poly.type
_entity_poly.pdbx_seq_one_letter_code
_entity_poly.pdbx_strand_id
1 'polypeptide(L)' 'GKRRRDTVCIALADEICDEPKIRMNKVVRSNLGVRLGDVVSVHPCPDINYGKRIHVLPIEDTIEGVTGSLFDAFLK' A
#
# COMPACT_ATOMS: atom_id res chain seq x y z
N GLY A 1 -1.72 2.91 -11.80
CA GLY A 1 -1.82 4.25 -11.17
C GLY A 1 -1.13 5.35 -12.00
N LYS A 2 -0.96 6.57 -11.47
CA LYS A 2 -0.22 7.64 -12.20
C LYS A 2 1.25 7.25 -12.37
N ARG A 3 1.91 7.72 -13.43
CA ARG A 3 3.32 7.41 -13.72
C ARG A 3 3.63 5.90 -13.79
N ARG A 4 2.67 5.08 -14.25
CA ARG A 4 2.80 3.61 -14.35
C ARG A 4 3.13 2.92 -13.01
N ARG A 5 2.66 3.50 -11.89
CA ARG A 5 2.79 2.90 -10.57
C ARG A 5 1.57 2.06 -10.24
N ASP A 6 1.78 0.83 -9.81
CA ASP A 6 0.71 -0.08 -9.39
C ASP A 6 0.92 -0.52 -7.93
N THR A 7 -0.17 -0.92 -7.28
CA THR A 7 -0.15 -1.36 -5.87
C THR A 7 -1.21 -2.43 -5.69
N VAL A 8 -0.85 -3.51 -5.01
CA VAL A 8 -1.75 -4.62 -4.71
C VAL A 8 -2.38 -4.39 -3.34
N CYS A 9 -3.69 -4.59 -3.23
CA CYS A 9 -4.46 -4.42 -2.01
C CYS A 9 -5.51 -5.53 -1.88
N ILE A 10 -5.99 -5.75 -0.65
CA ILE A 10 -7.17 -6.56 -0.38
C ILE A 10 -8.39 -5.64 -0.47
N ALA A 11 -9.38 -6.01 -1.28
CA ALA A 11 -10.65 -5.30 -1.39
C ALA A 11 -11.66 -5.89 -0.40
N LEU A 12 -12.37 -5.02 0.32
CA LEU A 12 -13.43 -5.37 1.27
C LEU A 12 -14.72 -4.63 0.88
N ALA A 13 -15.86 -5.25 1.13
CA ALA A 13 -17.15 -4.60 0.95
C ALA A 13 -17.37 -3.53 2.03
N ASP A 14 -17.92 -2.38 1.64
CA ASP A 14 -18.30 -1.28 2.53
C ASP A 14 -19.66 -0.73 2.07
N GLU A 15 -20.70 -0.97 2.87
CA GLU A 15 -22.08 -0.55 2.57
C GLU A 15 -22.28 0.97 2.61
N ILE A 16 -21.36 1.72 3.22
CA ILE A 16 -21.40 3.18 3.35
C ILE A 16 -20.51 3.85 2.29
N CYS A 17 -19.92 3.08 1.37
CA CYS A 17 -19.14 3.62 0.26
C CYS A 17 -20.02 3.79 -0.98
N ASP A 18 -20.06 5.00 -1.53
CA ASP A 18 -20.76 5.26 -2.78
C ASP A 18 -20.19 4.37 -3.90
N GLU A 19 -21.07 3.80 -4.73
CA GLU A 19 -20.73 2.88 -5.82
C GLU A 19 -19.59 3.34 -6.76
N PRO A 20 -19.49 4.63 -7.17
CA PRO A 20 -18.39 5.06 -8.04
C PRO A 20 -17.08 5.36 -7.29
N LYS A 21 -16.99 5.11 -5.98
CA LYS A 21 -15.84 5.46 -5.14
C LYS A 21 -15.19 4.22 -4.54
N ILE A 22 -13.92 4.38 -4.19
CA ILE A 22 -13.16 3.39 -3.43
C ILE A 22 -12.46 4.08 -2.25
N ARG A 23 -12.59 3.51 -1.05
CA ARG A 23 -11.83 3.96 0.12
C ARG A 23 -10.46 3.30 0.13
N MET A 24 -9.43 4.11 0.26
CA MET A 24 -8.05 3.64 0.45
C MET A 24 -7.31 4.58 1.39
N ASN A 25 -6.35 4.04 2.14
CA ASN A 25 -5.57 4.81 3.10
C ASN A 25 -4.58 5.78 2.41
N LYS A 26 -3.93 6.63 3.20
CA LYS A 26 -2.94 7.60 2.70
C LYS A 26 -1.73 6.91 2.04
N VAL A 27 -1.30 5.75 2.56
CA VAL A 27 -0.13 5.02 2.09
C VAL A 27 -0.34 4.50 0.66
N VAL A 28 -1.47 3.86 0.40
CA VAL A 28 -1.84 3.35 -0.94
C VAL A 28 -1.90 4.49 -1.95
N ARG A 29 -2.50 5.64 -1.58
CA ARG A 29 -2.53 6.82 -2.47
C ARG A 29 -1.14 7.36 -2.78
N SER A 30 -0.25 7.41 -1.78
CA SER A 30 1.13 7.84 -1.96
C SER A 30 1.90 6.91 -2.91
N ASN A 31 1.74 5.60 -2.74
CA ASN A 31 2.35 4.60 -3.61
C ASN A 31 1.89 4.74 -5.06
N LEU A 32 0.58 4.92 -5.30
CA LEU A 32 0.01 5.13 -6.63
C LEU A 32 0.25 6.53 -7.21
N GLY A 33 0.67 7.49 -6.38
CA GLY A 33 0.86 8.89 -6.77
C GLY A 33 -0.45 9.63 -7.08
N VAL A 34 -1.53 9.30 -6.39
CA VAL A 34 -2.88 9.85 -6.61
C VAL A 34 -3.36 10.71 -5.43
N ARG A 35 -4.35 11.56 -5.68
CA ARG A 35 -5.04 12.43 -4.71
C ARG A 35 -6.51 12.01 -4.58
N LEU A 36 -7.22 12.59 -3.62
CA LEU A 36 -8.67 12.40 -3.50
C LEU A 36 -9.36 12.94 -4.77
N GLY A 37 -10.31 12.18 -5.30
CA GLY A 37 -11.02 12.52 -6.54
C GLY A 37 -10.32 12.11 -7.83
N ASP A 38 -9.07 11.63 -7.77
CA ASP A 38 -8.42 11.03 -8.94
C ASP A 38 -9.09 9.68 -9.30
N VAL A 39 -9.18 9.41 -10.60
CA VAL A 39 -9.66 8.12 -11.12
C VAL A 39 -8.54 7.09 -11.12
N VAL A 40 -8.86 5.87 -10.70
CA VAL A 40 -7.96 4.71 -10.70
C VAL A 40 -8.64 3.52 -11.38
N SER A 41 -7.84 2.63 -12.00
CA SER A 41 -8.33 1.34 -12.48
C SER A 41 -8.09 0.25 -11.43
N VAL A 42 -9.05 -0.67 -11.29
CA VAL A 42 -8.97 -1.81 -10.38
C VAL A 42 -9.06 -3.08 -11.22
N HIS A 43 -8.17 -4.03 -10.96
CA HIS A 43 -8.11 -5.31 -11.66
C HIS A 43 -8.05 -6.45 -10.65
N PRO A 44 -8.81 -7.54 -10.85
CA PRO A 44 -8.66 -8.73 -10.02
C PRO A 44 -7.27 -9.34 -10.24
N CYS A 45 -6.66 -9.83 -9.16
CA CYS A 45 -5.35 -10.47 -9.17
C CYS A 45 -5.45 -11.84 -8.48
N PRO A 46 -6.01 -12.87 -9.17
CA PRO A 46 -6.19 -14.20 -8.57
C PRO A 46 -4.88 -14.97 -8.40
N ASP A 47 -3.88 -14.71 -9.24
CA ASP A 47 -2.62 -15.47 -9.30
C ASP A 47 -1.54 -14.90 -8.36
N ILE A 48 -1.90 -14.62 -7.10
CA ILE A 48 -0.96 -14.08 -6.12
C ILE A 48 -0.15 -15.20 -5.46
N ASN A 49 1.14 -15.24 -5.77
CA ASN A 49 2.05 -16.25 -5.21
C ASN A 49 2.62 -15.81 -3.86
N TYR A 50 2.83 -16.78 -2.97
CA TYR A 50 3.55 -16.53 -1.72
C TYR A 50 5.01 -16.17 -2.00
N GLY A 51 5.45 -15.04 -1.43
CA GLY A 51 6.84 -14.62 -1.49
C GLY A 51 7.73 -15.52 -0.62
N LYS A 52 8.88 -15.95 -1.16
CA LYS A 52 9.87 -16.73 -0.39
C LYS A 52 10.77 -15.87 0.49
N ARG A 53 11.11 -14.67 0.02
CA ARG A 53 11.98 -13.71 0.71
C ARG A 53 11.63 -12.30 0.25
N ILE A 54 11.64 -11.34 1.17
CA ILE A 54 11.40 -9.93 0.91
C ILE A 54 12.58 -9.14 1.46
N HIS A 55 13.01 -8.10 0.74
CA HIS A 55 14.03 -7.17 1.18
C HIS A 55 13.39 -5.80 1.39
N VAL A 56 13.38 -5.33 2.64
CA VAL A 56 12.80 -4.04 3.04
C VAL A 56 13.89 -3.23 3.71
N LEU A 57 14.05 -1.98 3.27
CA LEU A 57 14.96 -1.02 3.88
C LEU A 57 14.13 0.13 4.47
N PRO A 58 14.55 0.67 5.63
CA PRO A 58 13.93 1.85 6.17
C PRO A 58 14.23 3.07 5.29
N ILE A 59 13.39 4.11 5.44
CA ILE A 59 13.67 5.42 4.85
C ILE A 59 14.57 6.18 5.82
N GLU A 60 15.63 6.80 5.28
CA GLU A 60 16.65 7.53 6.04
C GLU A 60 16.05 8.53 7.04
N ASP A 61 15.05 9.29 6.61
CA ASP A 61 14.39 10.31 7.45
C ASP A 61 13.50 9.73 8.57
N THR A 62 13.30 8.40 8.62
CA THR A 62 12.40 7.74 9.57
C THR A 62 13.11 6.90 10.64
N ILE A 63 14.45 6.86 10.62
CA ILE A 63 15.26 6.07 11.56
C ILE A 63 15.92 6.89 12.67
N GLU A 64 15.75 8.21 12.66
CA GLU A 64 16.30 9.07 13.71
C GLU A 64 15.70 8.74 15.08
N GLY A 65 16.56 8.34 16.03
CA GLY A 65 16.18 8.03 17.41
C GLY A 65 15.72 6.58 17.65
N VAL A 66 15.67 5.72 16.62
CA VAL A 66 15.38 4.30 16.81
C VAL A 66 16.67 3.55 17.17
N THR A 67 16.67 2.93 18.34
CA THR A 67 17.79 2.09 18.82
C THR A 67 17.37 0.63 18.85
N GLY A 68 18.27 -0.29 18.47
CA GLY A 68 18.01 -1.72 18.43
C GLY A 68 17.60 -2.26 17.04
N SER A 69 17.03 -3.47 17.03
CA SER A 69 16.64 -4.19 15.81
C SER A 69 15.31 -3.68 15.27
N LEU A 70 15.35 -2.96 14.14
CA LEU A 70 14.14 -2.54 13.41
C LEU A 70 13.28 -3.73 12.98
N PHE A 71 13.92 -4.87 12.70
CA PHE A 71 13.22 -6.08 12.31
C PHE A 71 12.31 -6.58 13.45
N ASP A 72 12.86 -6.69 14.67
CA ASP A 72 12.08 -7.18 15.81
C ASP A 72 10.94 -6.23 16.19
N ALA A 73 11.11 -4.93 15.98
CA ALA A 73 10.11 -3.93 16.32
C ALA A 73 8.93 -3.88 15.33
N PHE A 74 9.17 -4.13 14.04
CA PHE A 74 8.17 -3.89 12.98
C PHE A 74 7.73 -5.13 12.19
N LEU A 75 8.50 -6.22 12.22
CA LEU A 75 8.30 -7.37 11.32
C LEU A 75 8.21 -8.74 12.01
N LYS A 76 8.33 -8.79 13.35
CA LYS A 76 8.25 -10.05 14.11
C LYS A 76 6.82 -10.48 14.40
#